data_AF-E3P6R2-F1
#
_entry.id   AF-E3P6R2-F1
#
_cell.length_a   1.000
_cell.length_b   1.000
_cell.length_c   1.000
_cell.angle_alpha   90.00
_cell.angle_beta   90.00
_cell.angle_gamma   90.00
#
_symmetry.space_group_name_H-M   'P 1'
#
loop_
_entity.id
_entity.type
_entity.pdbx_description
1 polymer ?
#
loop_
_entity_poly.entity_id
_entity_poly.type
_entity_poly.pdbx_seq_one_letter_code
_entity_poly.pdbx_strand_id
1 'polypeptide(L)'
;LYVPQTEEARTEALMLMGVQNNLCTPKNGEILVASTQDFLTSSFLITRKDTFYDRAAFSLMCSYMGDGMDPIDLPTPALLKPIELWTGKQLFSVLIRPHARMRVYLNLTLTERIYDKSKDKKTMCPNDGYVYFRNSELLCGQLGKATLGNGNKDGLFSVLLRDYGAHAAASCMNRLAKLSARWIGNHGFSIGIDDVQPGEHLNRNKKLEIEKGYKECDDLINRYNTGGLKLLPGCNAAQTLESNITGKLNDIREAAAKVCMASLHWRNSPLIMSQCGSKGSPINISQMVACVGQQSVGGRRAPNGFIDRSLPHFPINSKTPSAKGFVANSFYTGLTATEFFFHTMGGREGLVDTAVKTAETGYMSRRLMKSLEDLSTYYDETVRNSSGGIVQLLYGDDGMDPANMEGKEGMPLNLDRLFMKTKATFPATRAHTSLSPSEILKAADDRLSKHDMTPEGGCSAAFKESLSDFLKKCVVALRKTRRELGLDEDKVREHVLENVAANISGITSQQLQVFLETCIHRYHLKRLEAGAAIGAIGAQSIGEPG
;
A
#
# COMPACT_ATOMS: atom_id res chain seq x y z
N LEU A 1 18.86 25.97 -6.54
CA LEU A 1 19.94 25.12 -5.98
C LEU A 1 20.76 26.01 -5.04
N TYR A 2 20.87 25.64 -3.77
CA TYR A 2 21.68 26.37 -2.79
C TYR A 2 22.92 25.54 -2.47
N VAL A 3 24.07 26.19 -2.30
CA VAL A 3 25.36 25.53 -2.02
C VAL A 3 25.86 26.01 -0.65
N PRO A 4 25.92 25.15 0.38
CA PRO A 4 26.48 25.50 1.68
C PRO A 4 27.92 25.98 1.55
N GLN A 5 28.26 27.09 2.22
CA GLN A 5 29.59 27.71 2.16
C GLN A 5 30.47 27.36 3.37
N THR A 6 29.89 26.85 4.46
CA THR A 6 30.60 26.45 5.66
C THR A 6 30.60 24.93 5.80
N GLU A 7 31.65 24.38 6.41
CA GLU A 7 31.80 22.94 6.65
C GLU A 7 30.74 22.39 7.60
N GLU A 8 30.34 23.18 8.60
CA GLU A 8 29.27 22.85 9.54
C GLU A 8 27.93 22.67 8.81
N ALA A 9 27.52 23.68 8.03
CA ALA A 9 26.27 23.63 7.27
C ALA A 9 26.30 22.53 6.19
N ARG A 10 27.48 22.26 5.59
CA ARG A 10 27.65 21.15 4.64
C ARG A 10 27.43 19.81 5.31
N THR A 11 27.99 19.62 6.50
CA THR A 11 27.87 18.38 7.26
C THR A 11 26.43 18.16 7.73
N GLU A 12 25.77 19.20 8.25
CA GLU A 12 24.37 19.16 8.66
C GLU A 12 23.44 18.81 7.49
N ALA A 13 23.60 19.50 6.35
CA ALA A 13 22.80 19.24 5.17
C ALA A 13 23.00 17.81 4.62
N LEU A 14 24.22 17.27 4.68
CA LEU A 14 24.51 15.92 4.22
C LEU A 14 23.94 14.85 5.16
N MET A 15 24.12 15.02 6.47
CA MET A 15 23.76 14.02 7.48
C MET A 15 22.28 14.05 7.85
N LEU A 16 21.67 15.23 8.01
CA LEU A 16 20.27 15.35 8.42
C LEU A 16 19.35 15.50 7.21
N MET A 17 19.71 16.33 6.24
CA MET A 17 18.86 16.64 5.07
C MET A 17 19.14 15.75 3.85
N GLY A 18 20.02 14.76 3.98
CA GLY A 18 20.36 13.82 2.92
C GLY A 18 19.15 13.00 2.45
N VAL A 19 19.04 12.77 1.13
CA VAL A 19 17.93 12.01 0.54
C VAL A 19 17.85 10.57 1.07
N GLN A 20 19.02 9.96 1.35
CA GLN A 20 19.09 8.60 1.87
C GLN A 20 18.49 8.49 3.28
N ASN A 21 18.62 9.53 4.10
CA ASN A 21 18.11 9.53 5.46
C ASN A 21 16.62 9.95 5.50
N ASN A 22 16.17 10.74 4.52
CA ASN A 22 14.79 11.22 4.39
C ASN A 22 13.96 10.41 3.37
N LEU A 23 14.04 9.08 3.43
CA LEU A 23 13.22 8.20 2.58
C LEU A 23 11.78 8.06 3.08
N CYS A 24 11.57 8.20 4.39
CA CYS A 24 10.25 8.15 5.03
C CYS A 24 9.70 9.55 5.29
N THR A 25 8.37 9.70 5.26
CA THR A 25 7.72 10.91 5.77
C THR A 25 7.59 10.83 7.29
N PRO A 26 7.83 11.94 8.02
CA PRO A 26 7.68 11.96 9.47
C PRO A 26 6.22 11.90 9.93
N LYS A 27 5.24 12.15 9.05
CA LYS A 27 3.81 12.13 9.37
C LYS A 27 3.32 10.76 9.84
N ASN A 28 3.78 9.71 9.17
CA ASN A 28 3.30 8.34 9.41
C ASN A 28 4.39 7.28 9.26
N GLY A 29 5.63 7.63 8.91
CA GLY A 29 6.71 6.65 8.72
C GLY A 29 6.55 5.78 7.47
N GLU A 30 5.73 6.22 6.50
CA GLU A 30 5.64 5.59 5.18
C GLU A 30 6.76 6.09 4.28
N ILE A 31 7.19 5.26 3.33
CA ILE A 31 8.15 5.70 2.32
C ILE A 31 7.49 6.69 1.38
N LEU A 32 8.15 7.84 1.23
CA LEU A 32 7.82 8.88 0.27
C LEU A 32 8.56 8.65 -1.05
N VAL A 33 9.88 8.42 -0.96
CA VAL A 33 10.75 8.19 -2.13
C VAL A 33 10.65 6.72 -2.55
N ALA A 34 9.78 6.42 -3.50
CA ALA A 34 9.50 5.07 -3.98
C ALA A 34 9.46 4.99 -5.51
N SER A 35 9.14 3.80 -6.05
CA SER A 35 9.01 3.61 -7.49
C SER A 35 7.86 4.43 -8.06
N THR A 36 8.14 5.10 -9.17
CA THR A 36 7.17 5.92 -9.92
C THR A 36 6.54 5.12 -11.06
N GLN A 37 5.71 5.79 -11.87
CA GLN A 37 4.81 5.23 -12.88
C GLN A 37 5.45 4.10 -13.72
N ASP A 38 6.47 4.41 -14.52
CA ASP A 38 7.05 3.44 -15.45
C ASP A 38 7.80 2.31 -14.75
N PHE A 39 8.42 2.60 -13.60
CA PHE A 39 9.12 1.60 -12.78
C PHE A 39 8.15 0.58 -12.19
N LEU A 40 6.93 0.99 -11.84
CA LEU A 40 5.88 0.08 -11.39
C LEU A 40 5.38 -0.80 -12.54
N THR A 41 5.18 -0.21 -13.72
CA THR A 41 4.74 -0.96 -14.91
C THR A 41 5.78 -1.99 -15.35
N SER A 42 7.06 -1.61 -15.43
CA SER A 42 8.14 -2.54 -15.78
C SER A 42 8.26 -3.68 -14.78
N SER A 43 8.26 -3.38 -13.48
CA SER A 43 8.35 -4.38 -12.41
C SER A 43 7.20 -5.38 -12.47
N PHE A 44 6.00 -4.88 -12.73
CA PHE A 44 4.81 -5.69 -12.85
C PHE A 44 4.85 -6.62 -14.07
N LEU A 45 5.30 -6.12 -15.22
CA LEU A 45 5.47 -6.92 -16.43
C LEU A 45 6.58 -7.96 -16.28
N ILE A 46 7.73 -7.57 -15.73
CA ILE A 46 8.86 -8.49 -15.48
C ILE A 46 8.43 -9.63 -14.56
N THR A 47 7.72 -9.35 -13.47
CA THR A 47 7.36 -10.35 -12.44
C THR A 47 6.13 -11.18 -12.77
N ARG A 48 5.55 -11.05 -13.96
CA ARG A 48 4.45 -11.89 -14.43
C ARG A 48 4.86 -13.37 -14.50
N LYS A 49 3.89 -14.28 -14.50
CA LYS A 49 4.13 -15.74 -14.49
C LYS A 49 4.60 -16.30 -15.84
N ASP A 50 4.31 -15.60 -16.93
CA ASP A 50 4.57 -16.01 -18.32
C ASP A 50 5.89 -15.45 -18.87
N THR A 51 6.65 -14.68 -18.09
CA THR A 51 7.93 -14.11 -18.49
C THR A 51 9.09 -15.06 -18.19
N PHE A 52 9.67 -15.58 -19.27
CA PHE A 52 10.84 -16.44 -19.24
C PHE A 52 11.98 -15.83 -20.04
N TYR A 53 13.19 -15.94 -19.53
CA TYR A 53 14.41 -15.44 -20.14
C TYR A 53 15.40 -16.59 -20.33
N ASP A 54 16.05 -16.61 -21.48
CA ASP A 54 17.21 -17.45 -21.71
C ASP A 54 18.43 -16.86 -20.97
N ARG A 55 19.54 -17.61 -20.97
CA ARG A 55 20.75 -17.16 -20.28
C ARG A 55 21.28 -15.83 -20.81
N ALA A 56 21.22 -15.61 -22.13
CA ALA A 56 21.71 -14.39 -22.75
C ALA A 56 20.88 -13.16 -22.36
N ALA A 57 19.55 -13.23 -22.48
CA ALA A 57 18.67 -12.14 -22.07
C ALA A 57 18.74 -11.89 -20.56
N PHE A 58 18.80 -12.95 -19.75
CA PHE A 58 18.91 -12.82 -18.30
C PHE A 58 20.22 -12.14 -17.90
N SER A 59 21.36 -12.55 -18.45
CA SER A 59 22.65 -11.89 -18.19
C SER A 59 22.66 -10.43 -18.64
N LEU A 60 22.05 -10.11 -19.80
CA LEU A 60 21.93 -8.73 -20.26
C LEU A 60 21.11 -7.86 -19.29
N MET A 61 19.99 -8.39 -18.79
CA MET A 61 19.16 -7.70 -17.79
C MET A 61 19.89 -7.51 -16.47
N CYS A 62 20.67 -8.49 -16.04
CA CYS A 62 21.57 -8.37 -14.89
C CYS A 62 22.59 -7.24 -15.09
N SER A 63 23.17 -7.09 -16.28
CA SER A 63 24.07 -5.97 -16.60
C SER A 63 23.37 -4.60 -16.54
N TYR A 64 22.07 -4.53 -16.86
CA TYR A 64 21.31 -3.27 -16.75
C TYR A 64 21.16 -2.75 -15.33
N MET A 65 21.20 -3.62 -14.31
CA MET A 65 21.02 -3.21 -12.91
C MET A 65 22.25 -2.45 -12.37
N GLY A 66 23.45 -2.97 -12.65
CA GLY A 66 24.71 -2.49 -12.09
C GLY A 66 25.64 -1.81 -13.10
N ASP A 67 25.15 -1.48 -14.29
CA ASP A 67 25.94 -0.95 -15.43
C ASP A 67 27.18 -1.82 -15.76
N GLY A 68 27.10 -3.13 -15.50
CA GLY A 68 28.19 -4.08 -15.70
C GLY A 68 29.32 -4.02 -14.64
N MET A 69 29.19 -3.22 -13.59
CA MET A 69 30.21 -3.04 -12.56
C MET A 69 30.06 -4.03 -11.38
N ASP A 70 28.82 -4.43 -11.07
CA ASP A 70 28.54 -5.32 -9.95
C ASP A 70 28.83 -6.79 -10.31
N PRO A 71 29.52 -7.56 -9.44
CA PRO A 71 29.61 -9.01 -9.59
C PRO A 71 28.24 -9.64 -9.30
N ILE A 72 27.82 -10.55 -10.17
CA ILE A 72 26.50 -11.18 -10.13
C ILE A 72 26.68 -12.70 -10.13
N ASP A 73 26.14 -13.34 -9.10
CA ASP A 73 26.03 -14.79 -9.01
C ASP A 73 24.72 -15.22 -9.67
N LEU A 74 24.81 -15.86 -10.83
CA LEU A 74 23.62 -16.32 -11.55
C LEU A 74 22.95 -17.45 -10.78
N PRO A 75 21.64 -17.34 -10.45
CA PRO A 75 20.91 -18.41 -9.77
C PRO A 75 20.70 -19.59 -10.72
N THR A 76 20.40 -20.76 -10.17
CA THR A 76 19.97 -21.91 -10.97
C THR A 76 18.68 -21.58 -11.73
N PRO A 77 18.56 -21.93 -13.02
CA PRO A 77 17.36 -21.65 -13.81
C PRO A 77 16.14 -22.33 -13.20
N ALA A 78 14.97 -21.70 -13.33
CA ALA A 78 13.72 -22.25 -12.81
C ALA A 78 13.28 -23.50 -13.58
N LEU A 79 13.54 -23.53 -14.89
CA LEU A 79 13.31 -24.69 -15.75
C LEU A 79 14.66 -25.19 -16.26
N LEU A 80 14.97 -26.47 -16.00
CA LEU A 80 16.22 -27.11 -16.44
C LEU A 80 16.04 -27.90 -17.75
N LYS A 81 14.86 -28.50 -17.94
CA LYS A 81 14.46 -29.23 -19.14
C LYS A 81 13.04 -28.80 -19.52
N PRO A 82 12.72 -28.60 -20.81
CA PRO A 82 13.54 -28.90 -22.00
C PRO A 82 14.65 -27.88 -22.30
N ILE A 83 14.50 -26.62 -21.88
CA ILE A 83 15.46 -25.53 -22.09
C ILE A 83 15.72 -24.84 -20.76
N GLU A 84 16.94 -24.37 -20.53
CA GLU A 84 17.30 -23.56 -19.36
C GLU A 84 16.64 -22.17 -19.44
N LEU A 85 15.63 -21.95 -18.60
CA LEU A 85 14.90 -20.69 -18.54
C LEU A 85 14.83 -20.15 -17.12
N TRP A 86 15.07 -18.84 -17.00
CA TRP A 86 14.92 -18.06 -15.78
C TRP A 86 13.60 -17.31 -15.79
N THR A 87 12.98 -17.17 -14.63
CA THR A 87 11.77 -16.35 -14.48
C THR A 87 12.13 -14.91 -14.16
N GLY A 88 11.24 -13.96 -14.47
CA GLY A 88 11.43 -12.57 -14.03
C GLY A 88 11.40 -12.38 -12.51
N LYS A 89 10.86 -13.33 -11.74
CA LYS A 89 10.95 -13.31 -10.27
C LYS A 89 12.37 -13.58 -9.76
N GLN A 90 13.10 -14.48 -10.42
CA GLN A 90 14.52 -14.71 -10.14
C GLN A 90 15.35 -13.47 -10.45
N LEU A 91 15.00 -12.72 -11.50
CA LEU A 91 15.66 -11.45 -11.82
C LEU A 91 15.52 -10.44 -10.67
N PHE A 92 14.32 -10.34 -10.07
CA PHE A 92 14.11 -9.50 -8.88
C PHE A 92 14.83 -9.99 -7.62
N SER A 93 15.07 -11.30 -7.52
CA SER A 93 15.86 -11.86 -6.41
C SER A 93 17.33 -11.42 -6.52
N VAL A 94 17.90 -11.47 -7.72
CA VAL A 94 19.23 -10.93 -8.04
C VAL A 94 19.28 -9.41 -7.83
N LEU A 95 18.21 -8.69 -8.19
CA LEU A 95 18.09 -7.25 -7.95
C LEU A 95 18.16 -6.88 -6.47
N ILE A 96 17.70 -7.73 -5.56
CA ILE A 96 17.83 -7.46 -4.12
C ILE A 96 19.24 -7.87 -3.68
N ARG A 97 19.66 -9.08 -4.03
CA ARG A 97 20.93 -9.68 -3.62
C ARG A 97 21.70 -10.23 -4.84
N PRO A 98 22.66 -9.47 -5.42
CA PRO A 98 23.35 -9.87 -6.64
C PRO A 98 24.39 -10.96 -6.44
N HIS A 99 25.07 -10.95 -5.30
CA HIS A 99 26.16 -11.88 -4.99
C HIS A 99 26.05 -12.39 -3.55
N ALA A 100 26.58 -13.59 -3.32
CA ALA A 100 26.44 -14.32 -2.06
C ALA A 100 27.04 -13.57 -0.86
N ARG A 101 28.09 -12.77 -1.06
CA ARG A 101 28.74 -11.96 0.01
C ARG A 101 27.84 -10.86 0.55
N MET A 102 26.85 -10.40 -0.21
CA MET A 102 25.89 -9.39 0.25
C MET A 102 24.97 -9.99 1.30
N ARG A 103 25.02 -9.44 2.53
CA ARG A 103 24.26 -9.92 3.70
C ARG A 103 22.87 -9.31 3.82
N VAL A 104 22.14 -9.23 2.71
CA VAL A 104 20.75 -8.77 2.68
C VAL A 104 19.85 -10.00 2.56
N TYR A 105 19.11 -10.33 3.61
CA TYR A 105 18.20 -11.47 3.75
C TYR A 105 16.78 -11.00 4.05
N LEU A 106 16.14 -10.46 3.02
CA LEU A 106 14.84 -9.84 3.11
C LEU A 106 13.73 -10.89 3.24
N ASN A 107 12.82 -10.66 4.18
CA ASN A 107 11.64 -11.49 4.39
C ASN A 107 10.43 -10.57 4.51
N LEU A 108 9.44 -10.74 3.62
CA LEU A 108 8.21 -9.96 3.66
C LEU A 108 7.04 -10.73 3.04
N THR A 109 5.85 -10.42 3.53
CA THR A 109 4.58 -10.93 3.01
C THR A 109 3.63 -9.77 2.77
N LEU A 110 3.07 -9.64 1.57
CA LEU A 110 2.23 -8.50 1.23
C LEU A 110 1.13 -8.87 0.24
N THR A 111 -0.02 -8.21 0.35
CA THR A 111 -1.12 -8.34 -0.60
C THR A 111 -1.13 -7.17 -1.58
N GLU A 112 -1.05 -7.47 -2.87
CA GLU A 112 -1.14 -6.49 -3.94
C GLU A 112 -2.58 -6.16 -4.29
N ARG A 113 -2.78 -5.10 -5.08
CA ARG A 113 -4.11 -4.62 -5.48
C ARG A 113 -4.95 -5.66 -6.24
N ILE A 114 -4.29 -6.58 -6.92
CA ILE A 114 -4.90 -7.63 -7.75
C ILE A 114 -5.30 -8.86 -6.90
N TYR A 115 -4.93 -8.87 -5.61
CA TYR A 115 -5.26 -9.97 -4.71
C TYR A 115 -6.77 -10.17 -4.60
N ASP A 116 -7.22 -11.36 -4.99
CA ASP A 116 -8.61 -11.77 -4.82
C ASP A 116 -8.87 -12.12 -3.35
N LYS A 117 -9.59 -11.23 -2.65
CA LYS A 117 -9.95 -11.40 -1.24
C LYS A 117 -11.07 -12.43 -1.02
N SER A 118 -11.77 -12.87 -2.06
CA SER A 118 -12.97 -13.74 -1.92
C SER A 118 -12.64 -15.17 -1.46
N LYS A 119 -11.44 -15.65 -1.82
CA LYS A 119 -10.93 -16.96 -1.43
C LYS A 119 -9.55 -16.70 -0.83
N ASP A 120 -9.45 -16.56 0.50
CA ASP A 120 -8.19 -16.26 1.21
C ASP A 120 -7.17 -17.41 1.08
N LYS A 121 -6.65 -17.57 -0.13
CA LYS A 121 -5.73 -18.65 -0.53
C LYS A 121 -4.27 -18.23 -0.38
N LYS A 122 -4.00 -17.01 0.12
CA LYS A 122 -2.67 -16.41 0.31
C LYS A 122 -1.78 -16.66 -0.92
N THR A 123 -0.76 -17.50 -0.78
CA THR A 123 0.20 -17.85 -1.84
C THR A 123 -0.44 -18.52 -3.07
N MET A 124 -1.60 -19.18 -2.93
CA MET A 124 -2.31 -19.89 -4.00
C MET A 124 -3.38 -19.02 -4.70
N CYS A 125 -3.21 -17.69 -4.69
CA CYS A 125 -4.06 -16.77 -5.41
C CYS A 125 -3.94 -16.99 -6.94
N PRO A 126 -5.06 -17.15 -7.70
CA PRO A 126 -5.03 -17.33 -9.15
C PRO A 126 -4.28 -16.19 -9.86
N ASN A 127 -4.55 -14.96 -9.46
CA ASN A 127 -4.01 -13.75 -10.09
C ASN A 127 -2.58 -13.39 -9.64
N ASP A 128 -1.92 -14.23 -8.83
CA ASP A 128 -0.57 -13.97 -8.31
C ASP A 128 -0.47 -12.65 -7.52
N GLY A 129 -1.52 -12.30 -6.76
CA GLY A 129 -1.59 -11.04 -6.01
C GLY A 129 -0.99 -11.09 -4.60
N TYR A 130 -0.41 -12.22 -4.17
CA TYR A 130 0.22 -12.37 -2.87
C TYR A 130 1.73 -12.43 -3.02
N VAL A 131 2.42 -11.41 -2.53
CA VAL A 131 3.88 -11.28 -2.63
C VAL A 131 4.53 -11.93 -1.43
N TYR A 132 5.45 -12.86 -1.69
CA TYR A 132 6.17 -13.60 -0.67
C TYR A 132 7.67 -13.60 -0.97
N PHE A 133 8.42 -12.82 -0.19
CA PHE A 133 9.88 -12.90 -0.19
C PHE A 133 10.37 -13.73 0.98
N ARG A 134 11.29 -14.65 0.69
CA ARG A 134 12.00 -15.42 1.70
C ARG A 134 13.49 -15.38 1.41
N ASN A 135 14.29 -14.92 2.37
CA ASN A 135 15.74 -14.80 2.24
C ASN A 135 16.20 -14.07 0.95
N SER A 136 15.53 -12.96 0.61
CA SER A 136 15.75 -12.15 -0.60
C SER A 136 15.36 -12.81 -1.93
N GLU A 137 14.67 -13.95 -1.89
CA GLU A 137 14.12 -14.61 -3.08
C GLU A 137 12.62 -14.35 -3.21
N LEU A 138 12.18 -13.95 -4.40
CA LEU A 138 10.76 -13.75 -4.72
C LEU A 138 10.12 -15.07 -5.13
N LEU A 139 9.33 -15.65 -4.24
CA LEU A 139 8.72 -16.98 -4.45
C LEU A 139 7.39 -16.88 -5.22
N CYS A 140 6.52 -15.94 -4.84
CA CYS A 140 5.28 -15.67 -5.54
C CYS A 140 4.90 -14.19 -5.45
N GLY A 141 3.99 -13.76 -6.33
CA GLY A 141 3.52 -12.38 -6.40
C GLY A 141 4.03 -11.61 -7.62
N GLN A 142 3.16 -10.78 -8.18
CA GLN A 142 3.54 -9.72 -9.12
C GLN A 142 3.76 -8.42 -8.37
N LEU A 143 4.88 -7.74 -8.62
CA LEU A 143 5.25 -6.54 -7.89
C LEU A 143 4.56 -5.32 -8.47
N GLY A 144 3.76 -4.63 -7.65
CA GLY A 144 3.06 -3.41 -8.01
C GLY A 144 3.28 -2.31 -6.99
N LYS A 145 2.36 -1.34 -6.97
CA LYS A 145 2.42 -0.17 -6.10
C LYS A 145 2.42 -0.54 -4.61
N ALA A 146 1.76 -1.62 -4.19
CA ALA A 146 1.71 -1.93 -2.76
C ALA A 146 3.07 -2.40 -2.23
N THR A 147 3.87 -3.07 -3.06
CA THR A 147 5.22 -3.54 -2.71
C THR A 147 6.31 -2.50 -2.97
N LEU A 148 6.28 -1.83 -4.13
CA LEU A 148 7.37 -0.97 -4.61
C LEU A 148 7.06 0.52 -4.58
N GLY A 149 5.79 0.89 -4.37
CA GLY A 149 5.33 2.27 -4.41
C GLY A 149 5.29 2.95 -3.04
N ASN A 150 4.79 4.18 -3.04
CA ASN A 150 4.63 4.98 -1.84
C ASN A 150 3.36 4.62 -1.06
N GLY A 151 3.38 4.90 0.24
CA GLY A 151 2.20 4.82 1.11
C GLY A 151 1.95 3.46 1.76
N ASN A 152 2.94 2.55 1.77
CA ASN A 152 2.82 1.29 2.50
C ASN A 152 4.05 1.04 3.38
N LYS A 153 3.82 0.85 4.68
CA LYS A 153 4.86 0.53 5.67
C LYS A 153 5.45 -0.87 5.51
N ASP A 154 4.70 -1.81 4.92
CA ASP A 154 5.14 -3.19 4.71
C ASP A 154 5.81 -3.42 3.34
N GLY A 155 6.03 -2.35 2.56
CA GLY A 155 6.66 -2.42 1.24
C GLY A 155 8.11 -2.91 1.24
N LEU A 156 8.63 -3.25 0.06
CA LEU A 156 9.98 -3.77 -0.13
C LEU A 156 11.04 -2.80 0.42
N PHE A 157 10.94 -1.54 0.02
CA PHE A 157 11.94 -0.54 0.38
C PHE A 157 11.89 -0.16 1.87
N SER A 158 10.71 -0.21 2.50
CA SER A 158 10.57 0.13 3.92
C SER A 158 11.16 -0.97 4.77
N VAL A 159 10.96 -2.24 4.38
CA VAL A 159 11.61 -3.36 5.05
C VAL A 159 13.13 -3.30 4.86
N LEU A 160 13.63 -2.99 3.66
CA LEU A 160 15.07 -2.83 3.42
C LEU A 160 15.68 -1.70 4.26
N LEU A 161 15.00 -0.55 4.33
CA LEU A 161 15.44 0.60 5.12
C LEU A 161 15.54 0.25 6.61
N ARG A 162 14.52 -0.39 7.15
CA ARG A 162 14.43 -0.73 8.58
C ARG A 162 15.40 -1.84 8.99
N ASP A 163 15.69 -2.77 8.09
CA ASP A 163 16.46 -3.97 8.41
C ASP A 163 17.94 -3.85 8.08
N TYR A 164 18.28 -3.10 7.03
CA TYR A 164 19.62 -3.01 6.46
C TYR A 164 20.11 -1.57 6.25
N GLY A 165 19.31 -0.58 6.65
CA GLY A 165 19.66 0.84 6.59
C GLY A 165 19.39 1.50 5.23
N ALA A 166 19.60 2.81 5.23
CA ALA A 166 19.33 3.69 4.09
C ALA A 166 20.13 3.33 2.83
N HIS A 167 21.41 3.01 2.98
CA HIS A 167 22.29 2.69 1.87
C HIS A 167 21.83 1.45 1.08
N ALA A 168 21.40 0.40 1.79
CA ALA A 168 20.90 -0.83 1.16
C ALA A 168 19.60 -0.58 0.38
N ALA A 169 18.68 0.20 0.95
CA ALA A 169 17.44 0.60 0.29
C ALA A 169 17.72 1.45 -0.96
N ALA A 170 18.56 2.49 -0.86
CA ALA A 170 18.91 3.36 -1.97
C ALA A 170 19.64 2.62 -3.11
N SER A 171 20.56 1.71 -2.78
CA SER A 171 21.22 0.86 -3.77
C SER A 171 20.23 -0.04 -4.52
N CYS A 172 19.26 -0.62 -3.82
CA CYS A 172 18.18 -1.41 -4.44
C CYS A 172 17.30 -0.56 -5.36
N MET A 173 16.89 0.64 -4.91
CA MET A 173 16.11 1.58 -5.73
C MET A 173 16.84 1.99 -7.01
N ASN A 174 18.15 2.29 -6.93
CA ASN A 174 18.96 2.66 -8.08
C ASN A 174 19.07 1.52 -9.10
N ARG A 175 19.29 0.28 -8.64
CA ARG A 175 19.32 -0.90 -9.50
C ARG A 175 17.98 -1.11 -10.21
N LEU A 176 16.86 -0.90 -9.51
CA LEU A 176 15.52 -0.99 -10.10
C LEU A 176 15.27 0.10 -11.14
N ALA A 177 15.66 1.34 -10.87
CA ALA A 177 15.48 2.45 -11.80
C ALA A 177 16.24 2.19 -13.11
N LYS A 178 17.50 1.77 -13.01
CA LYS A 178 18.37 1.44 -14.16
C LYS A 178 17.85 0.26 -14.98
N LEU A 179 17.43 -0.83 -14.31
CA LEU A 179 16.83 -1.98 -14.96
C LEU A 179 15.56 -1.58 -15.71
N SER A 180 14.65 -0.91 -15.01
CA SER A 180 13.33 -0.55 -15.53
C SER A 180 13.41 0.34 -16.76
N ALA A 181 14.26 1.38 -16.72
CA ALA A 181 14.41 2.34 -17.81
C ALA A 181 14.87 1.66 -19.13
N ARG A 182 15.78 0.70 -19.04
CA ARG A 182 16.30 -0.03 -20.21
C ARG A 182 15.36 -1.14 -20.65
N TRP A 183 14.81 -1.89 -19.69
CA TRP A 183 13.96 -3.03 -19.98
C TRP A 183 12.66 -2.60 -20.68
N ILE A 184 12.00 -1.55 -20.21
CA ILE A 184 10.71 -1.12 -20.80
C ILE A 184 10.88 -0.59 -22.23
N GLY A 185 12.00 0.08 -22.52
CA GLY A 185 12.33 0.57 -23.86
C GLY A 185 12.56 -0.56 -24.86
N ASN A 186 13.15 -1.68 -24.43
CA ASN A 186 13.38 -2.85 -25.28
C ASN A 186 12.15 -3.76 -25.39
N HIS A 187 11.36 -3.86 -24.32
CA HIS A 187 10.14 -4.68 -24.31
C HIS A 187 9.04 -4.08 -25.19
N GLY A 188 8.92 -2.74 -25.16
CA GLY A 188 7.83 -2.03 -25.81
C GLY A 188 6.54 -2.11 -25.00
N PHE A 189 6.04 -0.96 -24.55
CA PHE A 189 4.75 -0.82 -23.90
C PHE A 189 4.04 0.39 -24.49
N SER A 190 2.86 0.19 -25.07
CA SER A 190 2.12 1.23 -25.79
C SER A 190 0.63 1.12 -25.48
N ILE A 191 -0.07 2.24 -25.63
CA ILE A 191 -1.52 2.34 -25.54
C ILE A 191 -2.08 2.68 -26.92
N GLY A 192 -3.04 1.88 -27.39
CA GLY A 192 -3.72 2.08 -28.67
C GLY A 192 -5.15 2.61 -28.50
N ILE A 193 -5.78 2.91 -29.63
CA ILE A 193 -7.22 3.20 -29.66
C ILE A 193 -8.06 1.94 -29.41
N ASP A 194 -7.54 0.77 -29.82
CA ASP A 194 -8.19 -0.54 -29.63
C ASP A 194 -8.34 -0.91 -28.15
N ASP A 195 -7.42 -0.43 -27.29
CA ASP A 195 -7.42 -0.66 -25.85
C ASP A 195 -8.61 -0.03 -25.13
N VAL A 196 -9.19 1.03 -25.72
CA VAL A 196 -10.33 1.79 -25.20
C VAL A 196 -11.61 1.57 -26.00
N GLN A 197 -11.56 0.80 -27.08
CA GLN A 197 -12.71 0.50 -27.91
C GLN A 197 -13.64 -0.50 -27.20
N PRO A 198 -14.91 -0.14 -26.93
CA PRO A 198 -15.85 -1.06 -26.30
C PRO A 198 -16.29 -2.16 -27.27
N GLY A 199 -16.15 -3.42 -26.86
CA GLY A 199 -16.67 -4.56 -27.61
C GLY A 199 -18.21 -4.57 -27.70
N GLU A 200 -18.77 -5.29 -28.67
CA GLU A 200 -20.23 -5.33 -28.88
C GLU A 200 -21.02 -5.82 -27.67
N HIS A 201 -20.50 -6.82 -26.97
CA HIS A 201 -21.12 -7.36 -25.75
C HIS A 201 -21.22 -6.28 -24.66
N LEU A 202 -20.15 -5.49 -24.48
CA LEU A 202 -20.14 -4.38 -23.54
C LEU A 202 -21.14 -3.30 -23.95
N ASN A 203 -21.20 -2.93 -25.24
CA ASN A 203 -22.15 -1.94 -25.74
C ASN A 203 -23.61 -2.36 -25.56
N ARG A 204 -23.93 -3.64 -25.78
CA ARG A 204 -25.27 -4.20 -25.54
C ARG A 204 -25.64 -4.15 -24.06
N ASN A 205 -24.78 -4.65 -23.19
CA ASN A 205 -25.04 -4.68 -21.75
C ASN A 205 -25.11 -3.27 -21.15
N LYS A 206 -24.24 -2.35 -21.61
CA LYS A 206 -24.26 -0.93 -21.26
C LYS A 206 -25.63 -0.31 -21.56
N LYS A 207 -26.15 -0.49 -22.79
CA LYS A 207 -27.45 0.07 -23.18
C LYS A 207 -28.57 -0.48 -22.29
N LEU A 208 -28.59 -1.79 -22.05
CA LEU A 208 -29.59 -2.43 -21.19
C LEU A 208 -29.56 -1.89 -19.76
N GLU A 209 -28.39 -1.76 -19.14
CA GLU A 209 -28.26 -1.24 -17.77
C GLU A 209 -28.65 0.24 -17.67
N ILE A 210 -28.27 1.07 -18.65
CA ILE A 210 -28.63 2.49 -18.68
C ILE A 210 -30.14 2.65 -18.86
N GLU A 211 -30.76 1.91 -19.79
CA GLU A 211 -32.21 1.96 -20.02
C GLU A 211 -33.01 1.50 -18.79
N LYS A 212 -32.55 0.44 -18.11
CA LYS A 212 -33.16 -0.03 -16.86
C LYS A 212 -33.05 1.04 -15.78
N GLY A 213 -31.86 1.63 -15.59
CA GLY A 213 -31.64 2.69 -14.61
C GLY A 213 -32.45 3.96 -14.90
N TYR A 214 -32.64 4.32 -16.16
CA TYR A 214 -33.48 5.44 -16.56
C TYR A 214 -34.96 5.19 -16.25
N LYS A 215 -35.47 3.98 -16.55
CA LYS A 215 -36.85 3.60 -16.18
C LYS A 215 -37.08 3.69 -14.66
N GLU A 216 -36.13 3.19 -13.85
CA GLU A 216 -36.21 3.30 -12.39
C GLU A 216 -36.21 4.77 -11.92
N CYS A 217 -35.42 5.64 -12.56
CA CYS A 217 -35.40 7.07 -12.26
C CYS A 217 -36.72 7.74 -12.64
N ASP A 218 -37.29 7.40 -13.79
CA ASP A 218 -38.57 7.94 -14.26
C ASP A 218 -39.72 7.49 -13.33
N ASP A 219 -39.71 6.25 -12.84
CA ASP A 219 -40.66 5.76 -11.84
C ASP A 219 -40.55 6.55 -10.52
N LEU A 220 -39.33 6.86 -10.07
CA LEU A 220 -39.11 7.69 -8.88
C LEU A 220 -39.62 9.12 -9.08
N ILE A 221 -39.41 9.70 -10.26
CA ILE A 221 -39.91 11.03 -10.62
C ILE A 221 -41.45 11.03 -10.66
N ASN A 222 -42.06 9.98 -11.20
CA ASN A 222 -43.51 9.82 -11.25
C ASN A 222 -44.11 9.72 -9.84
N ARG A 223 -43.50 8.93 -8.95
CA ARG A 223 -43.92 8.84 -7.53
C ARG A 223 -43.77 10.16 -6.79
N TYR A 224 -42.74 10.94 -7.13
CA TYR A 224 -42.58 12.28 -6.58
C TYR A 224 -43.68 13.22 -7.06
N ASN A 225 -44.01 13.20 -8.36
CA ASN A 225 -45.07 14.04 -8.93
C ASN A 225 -46.45 13.68 -8.39
N THR A 226 -46.71 12.41 -8.06
CA THR A 226 -47.96 11.96 -7.41
C THR A 226 -47.97 12.11 -5.89
N GLY A 227 -46.86 12.58 -5.27
CA GLY A 227 -46.74 12.74 -3.82
C GLY A 227 -46.58 11.44 -3.03
N GLY A 228 -46.41 10.29 -3.70
CA GLY A 228 -46.30 8.97 -3.08
C GLY A 228 -44.88 8.55 -2.66
N LEU A 229 -43.91 9.47 -2.63
CA LEU A 229 -42.52 9.16 -2.32
C LEU A 229 -42.31 9.02 -0.80
N LYS A 230 -41.81 7.85 -0.36
CA LYS A 230 -41.43 7.64 1.04
C LYS A 230 -40.22 8.51 1.38
N LEU A 231 -40.38 9.40 2.35
CA LEU A 231 -39.35 10.33 2.79
C LEU A 231 -38.24 9.62 3.57
N LEU A 232 -37.01 10.04 3.35
CA LEU A 232 -35.87 9.68 4.20
C LEU A 232 -35.87 10.54 5.46
N PRO A 233 -35.43 10.01 6.61
CA PRO A 233 -35.39 10.79 7.86
C PRO A 233 -34.48 12.01 7.69
N GLY A 234 -34.98 13.19 8.07
CA GLY A 234 -34.24 14.46 7.99
C GLY A 234 -34.16 15.10 6.59
N CYS A 235 -34.80 14.53 5.58
CA CYS A 235 -34.84 15.06 4.22
C CYS A 235 -36.25 15.50 3.80
N ASN A 236 -36.35 16.59 3.04
CA ASN A 236 -37.60 16.93 2.38
C ASN A 236 -37.85 16.02 1.14
N ALA A 237 -39.04 16.11 0.53
CA ALA A 237 -39.39 15.27 -0.63
C ALA A 237 -38.42 15.43 -1.81
N ALA A 238 -37.97 16.65 -2.09
CA ALA A 238 -37.06 16.93 -3.20
C ALA A 238 -35.64 16.40 -2.94
N GLN A 239 -35.12 16.58 -1.73
CA GLN A 239 -33.82 16.04 -1.29
C GLN A 239 -33.84 14.51 -1.27
N THR A 240 -34.95 13.92 -0.83
CA THR A 240 -35.14 12.46 -0.88
C THR A 240 -35.08 11.95 -2.32
N LEU A 241 -35.76 12.63 -3.25
CA LEU A 241 -35.70 12.28 -4.67
C LEU A 241 -34.27 12.38 -5.22
N GLU A 242 -33.57 13.49 -4.95
CA GLU A 242 -32.20 13.70 -5.41
C GLU A 242 -31.22 12.66 -4.85
N SER A 243 -31.34 12.30 -3.57
CA SER A 243 -30.52 11.27 -2.94
C SER A 243 -30.75 9.90 -3.59
N ASN A 244 -32.02 9.50 -3.76
CA ASN A 244 -32.39 8.23 -4.38
C ASN A 244 -31.93 8.15 -5.84
N ILE A 245 -32.14 9.21 -6.64
CA ILE A 245 -31.68 9.24 -8.04
C ILE A 245 -30.15 9.19 -8.09
N THR A 246 -29.46 9.97 -7.27
CA THR A 246 -27.98 9.99 -7.27
C THR A 246 -27.40 8.62 -6.90
N GLY A 247 -27.99 7.95 -5.90
CA GLY A 247 -27.63 6.57 -5.56
C GLY A 247 -27.79 5.62 -6.75
N LYS A 248 -28.96 5.65 -7.41
CA LYS A 248 -29.23 4.81 -8.59
C LYS A 248 -28.29 5.07 -9.76
N LEU A 249 -27.98 6.33 -10.05
CA LEU A 249 -27.04 6.68 -11.12
C LEU A 249 -25.60 6.25 -10.80
N ASN A 250 -25.20 6.26 -9.53
CA ASN A 250 -23.92 5.70 -9.09
C ASN A 250 -23.88 4.18 -9.24
N ASP A 251 -24.98 3.48 -8.93
CA ASP A 251 -25.10 2.02 -9.10
C ASP A 251 -24.94 1.63 -10.59
N ILE A 252 -25.55 2.37 -11.52
CA ILE A 252 -25.39 2.15 -12.98
C ILE A 252 -23.93 2.23 -13.37
N ARG A 253 -23.22 3.27 -12.90
CA ARG A 253 -21.79 3.45 -13.20
C ARG A 253 -20.96 2.29 -12.65
N GLU A 254 -21.23 1.84 -11.42
CA GLU A 254 -20.50 0.72 -10.82
C GLU A 254 -20.78 -0.61 -11.54
N ALA A 255 -22.02 -0.87 -11.94
CA ALA A 255 -22.40 -2.03 -12.73
C ALA A 255 -21.70 -2.02 -14.10
N ALA A 256 -21.74 -0.89 -14.81
CA ALA A 256 -21.06 -0.71 -16.09
C ALA A 256 -19.54 -0.89 -15.95
N ALA A 257 -18.94 -0.36 -14.88
CA ALA A 257 -17.52 -0.53 -14.59
C ALA A 257 -17.13 -1.99 -14.36
N LYS A 258 -17.94 -2.75 -13.59
CA LYS A 258 -17.71 -4.19 -13.36
C LYS A 258 -17.74 -4.99 -14.66
N VAL A 259 -18.75 -4.75 -15.50
CA VAL A 259 -18.86 -5.42 -16.81
C VAL A 259 -17.69 -5.02 -17.72
N CYS A 260 -17.29 -3.75 -17.72
CA CYS A 260 -16.14 -3.27 -18.48
C CYS A 260 -14.87 -4.02 -18.06
N MET A 261 -14.54 -4.02 -16.76
CA MET A 261 -13.31 -4.65 -16.25
C MET A 261 -13.27 -6.16 -16.48
N ALA A 262 -14.41 -6.84 -16.46
CA ALA A 262 -14.50 -8.27 -16.78
C ALA A 262 -14.35 -8.57 -18.28
N SER A 263 -14.70 -7.61 -19.15
CA SER A 263 -14.65 -7.77 -20.61
C SER A 263 -13.31 -7.45 -21.25
N LEU A 264 -12.49 -6.62 -20.59
CA LEU A 264 -11.20 -6.21 -21.12
C LEU A 264 -10.19 -7.36 -21.10
N HIS A 265 -9.41 -7.48 -22.18
CA HIS A 265 -8.36 -8.47 -22.27
C HIS A 265 -7.24 -8.20 -21.25
N TRP A 266 -6.64 -9.25 -20.70
CA TRP A 266 -5.60 -9.14 -19.66
C TRP A 266 -4.31 -8.44 -20.13
N ARG A 267 -4.05 -8.39 -21.45
CA ARG A 267 -2.92 -7.64 -22.05
C ARG A 267 -3.21 -6.15 -22.26
N ASN A 268 -4.43 -5.70 -21.99
CA ASN A 268 -4.83 -4.32 -22.24
C ASN A 268 -3.96 -3.35 -21.40
N SER A 269 -3.35 -2.36 -22.04
CA SER A 269 -2.36 -1.48 -21.40
C SER A 269 -2.93 -0.63 -20.25
N PRO A 270 -4.10 0.04 -20.38
CA PRO A 270 -4.75 0.72 -19.25
C PRO A 270 -5.09 -0.20 -18.09
N LEU A 271 -5.52 -1.44 -18.38
CA LEU A 271 -5.82 -2.43 -17.35
C LEU A 271 -4.56 -2.77 -16.55
N ILE A 272 -3.44 -3.03 -17.24
CA ILE A 272 -2.14 -3.28 -16.62
C ILE A 272 -1.72 -2.10 -15.75
N MET A 273 -1.81 -0.86 -16.25
CA MET A 273 -1.43 0.36 -15.51
C MET A 273 -2.28 0.55 -14.24
N SER A 274 -3.59 0.28 -14.31
CA SER A 274 -4.48 0.34 -13.16
C SER A 274 -4.18 -0.77 -12.14
N GLN A 275 -3.84 -1.97 -12.62
CA GLN A 275 -3.55 -3.14 -11.80
C GLN A 275 -2.21 -3.00 -11.06
N CYS A 276 -1.15 -2.57 -11.76
CA CYS A 276 0.15 -2.32 -11.13
C CYS A 276 0.13 -1.05 -10.26
N GLY A 277 -0.83 -0.15 -10.49
CA GLY A 277 -0.98 1.09 -9.74
C GLY A 277 0.00 2.18 -10.17
N SER A 278 0.49 2.16 -11.41
CA SER A 278 1.35 3.20 -11.98
C SER A 278 0.57 4.49 -12.16
N LYS A 279 -0.42 4.48 -13.06
CA LYS A 279 -1.31 5.61 -13.31
C LYS A 279 -2.67 5.11 -13.79
N GLY A 280 -3.72 5.77 -13.31
CA GLY A 280 -5.09 5.43 -13.63
C GLY A 280 -5.73 4.55 -12.55
N SER A 281 -7.06 4.52 -12.60
CA SER A 281 -7.91 3.74 -11.72
C SER A 281 -8.91 2.94 -12.57
N PRO A 282 -9.57 1.91 -12.01
CA PRO A 282 -10.64 1.22 -12.72
C PRO A 282 -11.77 2.16 -13.16
N ILE A 283 -11.99 3.25 -12.41
CA ILE A 283 -12.97 4.29 -12.74
C ILE A 283 -12.54 5.01 -14.01
N ASN A 284 -11.28 5.42 -14.14
CA ASN A 284 -10.79 6.13 -15.33
C ASN A 284 -10.97 5.28 -16.59
N ILE A 285 -10.67 3.97 -16.51
CA ILE A 285 -10.88 3.03 -17.62
C ILE A 285 -12.37 2.94 -17.96
N SER A 286 -13.23 2.78 -16.94
CA SER A 286 -14.68 2.76 -17.13
C SER A 286 -15.22 4.03 -17.77
N GLN A 287 -14.66 5.20 -17.47
CA GLN A 287 -15.09 6.47 -18.07
C GLN A 287 -14.67 6.58 -19.54
N MET A 288 -13.49 6.06 -19.90
CA MET A 288 -13.02 6.04 -21.29
C MET A 288 -13.82 5.04 -22.16
N VAL A 289 -14.13 3.87 -21.62
CA VAL A 289 -14.71 2.75 -22.38
C VAL A 289 -16.24 2.65 -22.20
N ALA A 290 -16.72 2.63 -20.97
CA ALA A 290 -18.12 2.33 -20.64
C ALA A 290 -19.00 3.59 -20.55
N CYS A 291 -18.95 4.36 -19.47
CA CYS A 291 -19.71 5.60 -19.33
C CYS A 291 -19.02 6.55 -18.35
N VAL A 292 -19.11 7.87 -18.60
CA VAL A 292 -18.53 8.87 -17.71
C VAL A 292 -19.28 8.96 -16.37
N GLY A 293 -20.61 8.89 -16.43
CA GLY A 293 -21.49 8.89 -15.25
C GLY A 293 -21.98 10.28 -14.83
N GLN A 294 -22.53 10.37 -13.62
CA GLN A 294 -23.12 11.61 -13.08
C GLN A 294 -22.04 12.68 -12.83
N GLN A 295 -22.27 13.88 -13.37
CA GLN A 295 -21.49 15.07 -13.04
C GLN A 295 -22.13 15.77 -11.83
N SER A 296 -21.39 15.85 -10.73
CA SER A 296 -21.80 16.59 -9.53
C SER A 296 -21.14 17.96 -9.52
N VAL A 297 -21.91 19.00 -9.16
CA VAL A 297 -21.42 20.36 -8.92
C VAL A 297 -21.79 20.77 -7.50
N GLY A 298 -20.82 21.10 -6.65
CA GLY A 298 -21.06 21.50 -5.26
C GLY A 298 -21.72 20.41 -4.42
N GLY A 299 -21.38 19.14 -4.68
CA GLY A 299 -21.95 17.97 -3.99
C GLY A 299 -23.40 17.64 -4.35
N ARG A 300 -23.97 18.29 -5.39
CA ARG A 300 -25.33 18.03 -5.90
C ARG A 300 -25.30 17.81 -7.40
N ARG A 301 -26.41 17.36 -8.00
CA ARG A 301 -26.55 17.32 -9.47
C ARG A 301 -26.58 18.74 -10.03
N ALA A 302 -26.44 18.87 -11.36
CA ALA A 302 -26.38 20.16 -12.03
C ALA A 302 -27.54 21.10 -11.61
N PRO A 303 -27.25 22.29 -11.05
CA PRO A 303 -28.29 23.23 -10.64
C PRO A 303 -29.05 23.79 -11.84
N ASN A 304 -30.20 24.40 -11.57
CA ASN A 304 -30.95 25.12 -12.59
C ASN A 304 -30.24 26.44 -12.92
N GLY A 305 -29.64 26.54 -14.11
CA GLY A 305 -29.06 27.79 -14.62
C GLY A 305 -30.10 28.71 -15.27
N PHE A 306 -31.27 28.17 -15.62
CA PHE A 306 -32.41 28.91 -16.17
C PHE A 306 -33.64 28.71 -15.27
N ILE A 307 -34.72 29.42 -15.56
CA ILE A 307 -36.00 29.30 -14.84
C ILE A 307 -36.47 27.84 -14.90
N ASP A 308 -36.46 27.17 -13.74
CA ASP A 308 -36.89 25.78 -13.52
C ASP A 308 -36.29 24.72 -14.45
N ARG A 309 -35.11 24.98 -15.03
CA ARG A 309 -34.36 24.01 -15.84
C ARG A 309 -32.87 24.29 -15.86
N SER A 310 -32.09 23.26 -16.18
CA SER A 310 -30.62 23.34 -16.29
C SER A 310 -30.18 24.03 -17.59
N LEU A 311 -30.70 23.60 -18.73
CA LEU A 311 -30.41 24.12 -20.07
C LEU A 311 -31.70 24.36 -20.88
N PRO A 312 -31.70 25.28 -21.86
CA PRO A 312 -32.88 25.56 -22.69
C PRO A 312 -33.33 24.38 -23.55
N HIS A 313 -32.42 23.43 -23.81
CA HIS A 313 -32.68 22.21 -24.58
C HIS A 313 -33.58 21.20 -23.86
N PHE A 314 -33.78 21.35 -22.56
CA PHE A 314 -34.64 20.48 -21.77
C PHE A 314 -35.98 21.16 -21.44
N PRO A 315 -37.07 20.38 -21.30
CA PRO A 315 -38.35 20.90 -20.83
C PRO A 315 -38.25 21.55 -19.45
N ILE A 316 -39.12 22.52 -19.21
CA ILE A 316 -39.26 23.18 -17.91
C ILE A 316 -39.67 22.12 -16.86
N ASN A 317 -39.12 22.21 -15.65
CA ASN A 317 -39.33 21.26 -14.55
C ASN A 317 -38.83 19.83 -14.81
N SER A 318 -38.04 19.59 -15.86
CA SER A 318 -37.48 18.25 -16.10
C SER A 318 -36.42 17.88 -15.05
N LYS A 319 -36.64 16.77 -14.36
CA LYS A 319 -35.73 16.18 -13.34
C LYS A 319 -35.02 14.91 -13.82
N THR A 320 -35.20 14.58 -15.10
CA THR A 320 -34.61 13.40 -15.74
C THR A 320 -33.09 13.36 -15.59
N PRO A 321 -32.45 12.19 -15.57
CA PRO A 321 -31.00 12.06 -15.42
C PRO A 321 -30.20 12.89 -16.44
N SER A 322 -30.58 12.84 -17.72
CA SER A 322 -29.91 13.57 -18.81
C SER A 322 -30.05 15.08 -18.69
N ALA A 323 -31.21 15.58 -18.25
CA ALA A 323 -31.41 17.00 -17.98
C ALA A 323 -30.56 17.51 -16.80
N LYS A 324 -30.08 16.62 -15.93
CA LYS A 324 -29.41 16.97 -14.67
C LYS A 324 -27.97 16.50 -14.60
N GLY A 325 -27.33 16.33 -15.76
CA GLY A 325 -25.89 16.13 -15.86
C GLY A 325 -25.43 14.68 -15.76
N PHE A 326 -26.29 13.70 -16.00
CA PHE A 326 -25.84 12.33 -16.23
C PHE A 326 -25.29 12.16 -17.65
N VAL A 327 -24.04 11.73 -17.76
CA VAL A 327 -23.34 11.52 -19.03
C VAL A 327 -23.29 10.02 -19.32
N ALA A 328 -24.10 9.57 -20.27
CA ALA A 328 -24.24 8.16 -20.64
C ALA A 328 -23.14 7.71 -21.61
N ASN A 329 -22.64 8.64 -22.42
CA ASN A 329 -21.55 8.38 -23.34
C ASN A 329 -20.21 8.22 -22.62
N SER A 330 -19.29 7.50 -23.24
CA SER A 330 -17.89 7.41 -22.81
C SER A 330 -17.03 8.41 -23.60
N PHE A 331 -15.80 8.62 -23.17
CA PHE A 331 -14.87 9.48 -23.93
C PHE A 331 -14.56 8.90 -25.31
N TYR A 332 -14.56 7.56 -25.46
CA TYR A 332 -14.39 6.92 -26.75
C TYR A 332 -15.57 7.20 -27.70
N THR A 333 -16.81 7.07 -27.22
CA THR A 333 -18.00 7.31 -28.07
C THR A 333 -18.18 8.78 -28.45
N GLY A 334 -17.63 9.69 -27.64
CA GLY A 334 -17.83 11.12 -27.78
C GLY A 334 -19.05 11.63 -27.02
N LEU A 335 -18.94 12.82 -26.47
CA LEU A 335 -20.00 13.46 -25.68
C LEU A 335 -20.94 14.25 -26.59
N THR A 336 -22.24 14.23 -26.28
CA THR A 336 -23.20 15.16 -26.89
C THR A 336 -22.97 16.59 -26.38
N ALA A 337 -23.51 17.60 -27.07
CA ALA A 337 -23.30 19.00 -26.70
C ALA A 337 -23.76 19.33 -25.27
N THR A 338 -24.89 18.78 -24.82
CA THR A 338 -25.40 18.98 -23.44
C THR A 338 -24.55 18.24 -22.41
N GLU A 339 -24.14 17.00 -22.70
CA GLU A 339 -23.23 16.22 -21.85
C GLU A 339 -21.87 16.90 -21.71
N PHE A 340 -21.31 17.42 -22.81
CA PHE A 340 -20.04 18.15 -22.82
C PHE A 340 -20.11 19.40 -21.93
N PHE A 341 -21.21 20.15 -22.00
CA PHE A 341 -21.41 21.32 -21.15
C PHE A 341 -21.44 20.95 -19.67
N PHE A 342 -22.21 19.92 -19.29
CA PHE A 342 -22.25 19.46 -17.89
C PHE A 342 -20.92 18.90 -17.41
N HIS A 343 -20.19 18.18 -18.26
CA HIS A 343 -18.85 17.69 -17.93
C HIS A 343 -17.87 18.85 -17.69
N THR A 344 -17.94 19.91 -18.51
CA THR A 344 -17.12 21.11 -18.34
C THR A 344 -17.42 21.83 -17.03
N MET A 345 -18.68 21.85 -16.58
CA MET A 345 -19.03 22.40 -15.27
C MET A 345 -18.33 21.66 -14.13
N GLY A 346 -18.40 20.31 -14.12
CA GLY A 346 -17.72 19.49 -13.12
C GLY A 346 -16.19 19.62 -13.18
N GLY A 347 -15.62 19.68 -14.38
CA GLY A 347 -14.18 19.89 -14.58
C GLY A 347 -13.69 21.24 -14.04
N ARG A 348 -14.45 22.32 -14.26
CA ARG A 348 -14.10 23.66 -13.78
C ARG A 348 -14.13 23.76 -12.26
N GLU A 349 -15.08 23.09 -11.59
CA GLU A 349 -15.12 23.05 -10.12
C GLU A 349 -13.83 22.47 -9.56
N GLY A 350 -13.35 21.33 -10.07
CA GLY A 350 -12.11 20.72 -9.60
C GLY A 350 -10.87 21.60 -9.82
N LEU A 351 -10.80 22.32 -10.95
CA LEU A 351 -9.71 23.26 -11.24
C LEU A 351 -9.73 24.46 -10.28
N VAL A 352 -10.91 25.02 -10.00
CA VAL A 352 -11.06 26.15 -9.08
C VAL A 352 -10.79 25.73 -7.64
N ASP A 353 -11.29 24.55 -7.22
CA ASP A 353 -11.07 23.99 -5.90
C ASP A 353 -9.58 23.82 -5.58
N THR A 354 -8.79 23.37 -6.56
CA THR A 354 -7.32 23.27 -6.42
C THR A 354 -6.69 24.64 -6.13
N ALA A 355 -7.12 25.69 -6.83
CA ALA A 355 -6.60 27.04 -6.65
C ALA A 355 -6.96 27.62 -5.27
N VAL A 356 -8.20 27.42 -4.82
CA VAL A 356 -8.68 27.92 -3.52
C VAL A 356 -8.02 27.16 -2.35
N LYS A 357 -7.99 25.82 -2.41
CA LYS A 357 -7.41 24.97 -1.36
C LYS A 357 -5.92 25.25 -1.12
N THR A 358 -5.18 25.61 -2.16
CA THR A 358 -3.74 25.91 -2.04
C THR A 358 -3.50 27.10 -1.09
N ALA A 359 -4.34 28.15 -1.17
CA ALA A 359 -4.21 29.32 -0.29
C ALA A 359 -4.57 29.00 1.17
N GLU A 360 -5.67 28.26 1.38
CA GLU A 360 -6.15 27.90 2.72
C GLU A 360 -5.17 26.95 3.44
N THR A 361 -4.71 25.92 2.74
CA THR A 361 -3.76 24.93 3.30
C THR A 361 -2.42 25.55 3.65
N GLY A 362 -1.88 26.40 2.76
CA GLY A 362 -0.64 27.14 3.03
C GLY A 362 -0.76 28.09 4.22
N TYR A 363 -1.87 28.82 4.33
CA TYR A 363 -2.10 29.73 5.46
C TYR A 363 -2.28 28.96 6.79
N MET A 364 -2.99 27.84 6.77
CA MET A 364 -3.15 26.97 7.93
C MET A 364 -1.80 26.43 8.42
N SER A 365 -1.00 25.84 7.52
CA SER A 365 0.34 25.32 7.84
C SER A 365 1.24 26.41 8.46
N ARG A 366 1.22 27.62 7.89
CA ARG A 366 2.00 28.76 8.40
C ARG A 366 1.59 29.16 9.82
N ARG A 367 0.29 29.18 10.12
CA ARG A 367 -0.22 29.49 11.46
C ARG A 367 0.18 28.43 12.48
N LEU A 368 0.06 27.14 12.12
CA LEU A 368 0.47 26.03 12.97
C LEU A 368 1.97 26.08 13.27
N MET A 369 2.80 26.34 12.25
CA MET A 369 4.24 26.46 12.42
C MET A 369 4.60 27.53 13.45
N LYS A 370 3.97 28.71 13.39
CA LYS A 370 4.24 29.80 14.34
C LYS A 370 3.87 29.50 15.78
N SER A 371 2.92 28.59 16.02
CA SER A 371 2.58 28.18 17.38
C SER A 371 3.46 27.06 17.91
N LEU A 372 4.10 26.28 17.04
CA LEU A 372 4.79 25.02 17.40
C LEU A 372 6.29 25.03 17.11
N GLU A 373 6.85 26.11 16.54
CA GLU A 373 8.27 26.18 16.12
C GLU A 373 9.27 26.01 17.28
N ASP A 374 8.91 26.43 18.49
CA ASP A 374 9.77 26.38 19.67
C ASP A 374 9.71 25.06 20.45
N LEU A 375 8.83 24.13 20.07
CA LEU A 375 8.64 22.88 20.82
C LEU A 375 9.67 21.83 20.40
N SER A 376 10.46 21.40 21.39
CA SER A 376 11.50 20.38 21.21
C SER A 376 11.52 19.38 22.37
N THR A 377 12.09 18.21 22.11
CA THR A 377 12.29 17.16 23.12
C THR A 377 13.59 17.39 23.87
N TYR A 378 13.55 17.27 25.20
CA TYR A 378 14.71 17.40 26.07
C TYR A 378 15.28 16.03 26.44
N TYR A 379 16.50 16.03 27.00
CA TYR A 379 17.20 14.80 27.41
C TYR A 379 16.50 14.02 28.53
N ASP A 380 15.59 14.67 29.26
CA ASP A 380 14.74 14.04 30.28
C ASP A 380 13.41 13.52 29.69
N GLU A 381 13.32 13.43 28.36
CA GLU A 381 12.17 12.93 27.59
C GLU A 381 10.91 13.82 27.65
N THR A 382 11.01 15.00 28.28
CA THR A 382 9.93 16.00 28.31
C THR A 382 9.92 16.85 27.05
N VAL A 383 8.73 17.31 26.66
CA VAL A 383 8.54 18.28 25.58
C VAL A 383 8.32 19.66 26.18
N ARG A 384 9.18 20.61 25.84
CA ARG A 384 9.14 21.97 26.41
C ARG A 384 9.13 23.03 25.32
N ASN A 385 8.64 24.21 25.69
CA ASN A 385 8.75 25.42 24.90
C ASN A 385 10.06 26.17 25.21
N SER A 386 10.28 27.27 24.49
CA SER A 386 11.46 28.14 24.66
C SER A 386 11.59 28.79 26.05
N SER A 387 10.49 28.95 26.81
CA SER A 387 10.52 29.48 28.18
C SER A 387 10.78 28.40 29.25
N GLY A 388 10.98 27.14 28.86
CA GLY A 388 11.17 26.02 29.78
C GLY A 388 9.88 25.47 30.40
N GLY A 389 8.72 25.96 29.96
CA GLY A 389 7.42 25.40 30.31
C GLY A 389 7.23 24.03 29.69
N ILE A 390 6.87 23.05 30.51
CA ILE A 390 6.59 21.68 30.09
C ILE A 390 5.20 21.63 29.46
N VAL A 391 5.12 21.12 28.23
CA VAL A 391 3.86 20.88 27.51
C VAL A 391 3.42 19.43 27.67
N GLN A 392 4.36 18.50 27.52
CA GLN A 392 4.13 17.07 27.74
C GLN A 392 5.28 16.49 28.58
N LEU A 393 4.94 15.62 29.55
CA LEU A 393 5.93 14.91 30.35
C LEU A 393 6.63 13.81 29.54
N LEU A 394 5.90 13.21 28.62
CA LEU A 394 6.41 12.24 27.66
C LEU A 394 5.71 12.49 26.33
N TYR A 395 6.47 12.52 25.24
CA TYR A 395 5.90 12.74 23.91
C TYR A 395 4.88 11.65 23.56
N GLY A 396 3.64 12.04 23.24
CA GLY A 396 2.61 11.09 22.79
C GLY A 396 2.22 10.00 23.81
N ASP A 397 2.55 10.18 25.09
CA ASP A 397 2.40 9.20 26.18
C ASP A 397 3.23 7.90 26.02
N ASP A 398 3.92 7.71 24.91
CA ASP A 398 4.74 6.52 24.62
C ASP A 398 6.22 6.83 24.36
N GLY A 399 6.58 8.09 24.08
CA GLY A 399 7.94 8.55 23.81
C GLY A 399 8.49 8.05 22.47
N MET A 400 7.63 7.63 21.54
CA MET A 400 8.03 6.93 20.33
C MET A 400 8.04 7.87 19.11
N ASP A 401 8.95 7.61 18.16
CA ASP A 401 9.08 8.40 16.93
C ASP A 401 8.13 7.92 15.81
N PRO A 402 7.15 8.73 15.37
CA PRO A 402 6.21 8.38 14.32
C PRO A 402 6.87 7.93 13.00
N ALA A 403 8.05 8.47 12.66
CA ALA A 403 8.77 8.14 11.43
C ALA A 403 9.27 6.68 11.41
N ASN A 404 9.56 6.12 12.59
CA ASN A 404 10.17 4.80 12.75
C ASN A 404 9.15 3.69 13.08
N MET A 405 7.86 4.01 13.14
CA MET A 405 6.79 3.05 13.45
C MET A 405 6.62 2.00 12.35
N GLU A 406 6.66 0.71 12.72
CA GLU A 406 6.56 -0.38 11.74
C GLU A 406 5.17 -0.94 11.52
N GLY A 407 4.39 -1.03 12.59
CA GLY A 407 3.12 -1.73 12.62
C GLY A 407 1.96 -0.92 12.04
N LYS A 408 0.85 -1.62 11.86
CA LYS A 408 -0.45 -1.00 11.57
C LYS A 408 -0.92 -0.23 12.80
N GLU A 409 -1.74 0.80 12.58
CA GLU A 409 -2.35 1.61 13.65
C GLU A 409 -1.33 2.32 14.57
N GLY A 410 -0.10 2.52 14.10
CA GLY A 410 0.95 3.22 14.87
C GLY A 410 1.73 2.33 15.83
N MET A 411 1.54 1.00 15.79
CA MET A 411 2.32 0.09 16.63
C MET A 411 3.82 0.16 16.27
N PRO A 412 4.73 0.08 17.26
CA PRO A 412 6.16 0.24 16.99
C PRO A 412 6.74 -0.92 16.18
N LEU A 413 6.27 -2.15 16.36
CA LEU A 413 6.84 -3.35 15.76
C LEU A 413 5.79 -4.17 15.01
N ASN A 414 6.18 -4.75 13.87
CA ASN A 414 5.40 -5.79 13.20
C ASN A 414 5.92 -7.18 13.65
N LEU A 415 5.30 -7.73 14.70
CA LEU A 415 5.75 -8.97 15.36
C LEU A 415 5.68 -10.19 14.42
N ASP A 416 4.63 -10.30 13.60
CA ASP A 416 4.46 -11.39 12.62
C ASP A 416 5.64 -11.44 11.63
N ARG A 417 6.00 -10.28 11.08
CA ARG A 417 7.12 -10.16 10.12
C ARG A 417 8.46 -10.43 10.79
N LEU A 418 8.70 -9.87 11.97
CA LEU A 418 9.94 -10.10 12.72
C LEU A 418 10.13 -11.58 13.05
N PHE A 419 9.05 -12.25 13.45
CA PHE A 419 9.07 -13.67 13.72
C PHE A 419 9.37 -14.49 12.46
N MET A 420 8.76 -14.14 11.32
CA MET A 420 9.08 -14.75 10.02
C MET A 420 10.56 -14.56 9.65
N LYS A 421 11.11 -13.36 9.85
CA LYS A 421 12.52 -13.06 9.60
C LYS A 421 13.45 -13.91 10.48
N THR A 422 13.15 -14.02 11.77
CA THR A 422 13.97 -14.82 12.69
C THR A 422 13.94 -16.29 12.31
N LYS A 423 12.76 -16.84 11.97
CA LYS A 423 12.63 -18.22 11.47
C LYS A 423 13.38 -18.47 10.17
N ALA A 424 13.45 -17.48 9.29
CA ALA A 424 14.13 -17.61 8.00
C ALA A 424 15.66 -17.47 8.10
N THR A 425 16.14 -16.61 9.01
CA THR A 425 17.57 -16.41 9.28
C THR A 425 18.18 -17.57 10.05
N PHE A 426 17.42 -18.12 11.01
CA PHE A 426 17.82 -19.26 11.85
C PHE A 426 16.89 -20.44 11.58
N PRO A 427 17.05 -21.17 10.46
CA PRO A 427 16.20 -22.32 10.17
C PRO A 427 16.38 -23.40 11.23
N ALA A 428 15.30 -24.11 11.56
CA ALA A 428 15.36 -25.24 12.46
C ALA A 428 16.11 -26.40 11.77
N THR A 429 17.41 -26.53 12.08
CA THR A 429 18.20 -27.69 11.65
C THR A 429 17.78 -28.91 12.45
N ARG A 430 17.87 -30.11 11.87
CA ARG A 430 17.53 -31.41 12.53
C ARG A 430 18.24 -31.64 13.89
N ALA A 431 19.26 -30.86 14.21
CA ALA A 431 19.99 -30.92 15.48
C ALA A 431 19.34 -30.15 16.64
N HIS A 432 18.40 -29.22 16.36
CA HIS A 432 17.74 -28.42 17.40
C HIS A 432 16.33 -28.94 17.66
N THR A 433 16.09 -29.40 18.88
CA THR A 433 14.76 -29.83 19.33
C THR A 433 13.81 -28.62 19.41
N SER A 434 12.58 -28.79 18.91
CA SER A 434 11.53 -27.79 19.10
C SER A 434 11.13 -27.76 20.58
N LEU A 435 11.02 -26.55 21.14
CA LEU A 435 10.60 -26.38 22.54
C LEU A 435 9.16 -26.82 22.76
N SER A 436 8.88 -27.31 23.97
CA SER A 436 7.51 -27.58 24.40
C SER A 436 6.72 -26.26 24.62
N PRO A 437 5.38 -26.28 24.51
CA PRO A 437 4.53 -25.12 24.83
C PRO A 437 4.87 -24.44 26.18
N SER A 438 5.16 -25.25 27.19
CA SER A 438 5.47 -24.79 28.56
C SER A 438 6.88 -24.20 28.66
N GLU A 439 7.86 -24.77 27.96
CA GLU A 439 9.22 -24.20 27.86
C GLU A 439 9.23 -22.84 27.17
N ILE A 440 8.42 -22.66 26.11
CA ILE A 440 8.32 -21.37 25.40
C ILE A 440 7.81 -20.28 26.35
N LEU A 441 6.75 -20.58 27.12
CA LEU A 441 6.19 -19.63 28.08
C LEU A 441 7.18 -19.32 29.20
N LYS A 442 7.83 -20.34 29.78
CA LYS A 442 8.87 -20.14 30.82
C LYS A 442 10.01 -19.27 30.31
N ALA A 443 10.59 -19.60 29.15
CA ALA A 443 11.69 -18.83 28.57
C ALA A 443 11.29 -17.40 28.21
N ALA A 444 10.03 -17.18 27.80
CA ALA A 444 9.49 -15.85 27.56
C ALA A 444 9.35 -15.06 28.87
N ASP A 445 8.74 -15.64 29.89
CA ASP A 445 8.51 -15.02 31.20
C ASP A 445 9.85 -14.69 31.89
N ASP A 446 10.83 -15.59 31.81
CA ASP A 446 12.20 -15.40 32.30
C ASP A 446 12.90 -14.21 31.61
N ARG A 447 12.67 -14.00 30.31
CA ARG A 447 13.26 -12.85 29.59
C ARG A 447 12.52 -11.55 29.85
N LEU A 448 11.20 -11.63 30.00
CA LEU A 448 10.28 -10.51 30.25
C LEU A 448 10.38 -9.97 31.69
N SER A 449 10.95 -10.73 32.62
CA SER A 449 11.19 -10.31 34.01
C SER A 449 12.49 -9.51 34.20
N LYS A 450 13.35 -9.42 33.18
CA LYS A 450 14.60 -8.65 33.26
C LYS A 450 14.36 -7.13 33.30
N HIS A 451 15.29 -6.40 33.90
CA HIS A 451 15.23 -4.96 34.12
C HIS A 451 15.00 -4.14 32.82
N ASP A 452 15.60 -4.54 31.69
CA ASP A 452 15.40 -3.84 30.41
C ASP A 452 13.93 -3.80 29.93
N MET A 453 13.08 -4.67 30.49
CA MET A 453 11.64 -4.78 30.18
C MET A 453 10.73 -4.15 31.25
N THR A 454 11.29 -3.49 32.25
CA THR A 454 10.51 -2.69 33.19
C THR A 454 10.23 -1.30 32.62
N PRO A 455 9.21 -0.58 33.13
CA PRO A 455 8.99 0.82 32.77
C PRO A 455 10.22 1.70 33.04
N GLU A 456 10.96 1.40 34.10
CA GLU A 456 12.22 2.04 34.47
C GLU A 456 13.36 1.72 33.49
N GLY A 457 13.31 0.56 32.84
CA GLY A 457 14.20 0.17 31.73
C GLY A 457 13.79 0.75 30.36
N GLY A 458 12.72 1.54 30.30
CA GLY A 458 12.28 2.23 29.08
C GLY A 458 11.35 1.44 28.16
N CYS A 459 10.73 0.35 28.66
CA CYS A 459 9.71 -0.40 27.91
C CYS A 459 8.31 -0.24 28.52
N SER A 460 7.30 0.03 27.67
CA SER A 460 5.93 0.19 28.14
C SER A 460 5.30 -1.13 28.57
N ALA A 461 4.43 -1.09 29.58
CA ALA A 461 3.65 -2.25 30.02
C ALA A 461 2.79 -2.83 28.89
N ALA A 462 2.24 -1.96 28.04
CA ALA A 462 1.45 -2.35 26.87
C ALA A 462 2.27 -3.15 25.84
N PHE A 463 3.54 -2.78 25.63
CA PHE A 463 4.43 -3.54 24.74
C PHE A 463 4.72 -4.95 25.28
N LYS A 464 4.95 -5.06 26.59
CA LYS A 464 5.15 -6.34 27.27
C LYS A 464 3.93 -7.25 27.13
N GLU A 465 2.73 -6.70 27.32
CA GLU A 465 1.47 -7.43 27.15
C GLU A 465 1.27 -7.87 25.69
N SER A 466 1.50 -6.98 24.73
CA SER A 466 1.42 -7.29 23.29
C SER A 466 2.35 -8.43 22.87
N LEU A 467 3.59 -8.43 23.36
CA LEU A 467 4.57 -9.48 23.10
C LEU A 467 4.17 -10.81 23.75
N SER A 468 3.68 -10.77 24.99
CA SER A 468 3.15 -11.95 25.69
C SER A 468 1.97 -12.56 24.94
N ASP A 469 1.03 -11.74 24.49
CA ASP A 469 -0.15 -12.19 23.76
C ASP A 469 0.18 -12.76 22.38
N PHE A 470 1.18 -12.19 21.69
CA PHE A 470 1.71 -12.76 20.47
C PHE A 470 2.28 -14.17 20.71
N LEU A 471 3.11 -14.33 21.74
CA LEU A 471 3.69 -15.63 22.08
C LEU A 471 2.62 -16.65 22.51
N LYS A 472 1.61 -16.23 23.28
CA LYS A 472 0.45 -17.08 23.60
C LYS A 472 -0.29 -17.54 22.33
N LYS A 473 -0.50 -16.65 21.35
CA LYS A 473 -1.08 -17.02 20.04
C LYS A 473 -0.24 -18.06 19.32
N CYS A 474 1.09 -17.90 19.29
CA CYS A 474 2.00 -18.89 18.72
C CYS A 474 1.92 -20.25 19.45
N VAL A 475 1.84 -20.23 20.77
CA VAL A 475 1.71 -21.44 21.60
C VAL A 475 0.36 -22.13 21.37
N VAL A 476 -0.74 -21.38 21.24
CA VAL A 476 -2.06 -21.94 20.89
C VAL A 476 -2.03 -22.59 19.52
N ALA A 477 -1.40 -21.97 18.53
CA ALA A 477 -1.22 -22.55 17.20
C ALA A 477 -0.41 -23.85 17.27
N LEU A 478 0.68 -23.88 18.03
CA LEU A 478 1.51 -25.07 18.23
C LEU A 478 0.76 -26.19 18.98
N ARG A 479 -0.08 -25.86 19.96
CA ARG A 479 -0.94 -26.85 20.62
C ARG A 479 -1.98 -27.43 19.66
N LYS A 480 -2.58 -26.58 18.82
CA LYS A 480 -3.57 -27.01 17.82
C LYS A 480 -2.96 -27.98 16.81
N THR A 481 -1.80 -27.66 16.25
CA THR A 481 -1.10 -28.54 15.29
C THR A 481 -0.69 -29.87 15.93
N ARG A 482 -0.22 -29.85 17.19
CA ARG A 482 0.12 -31.09 17.91
C ARG A 482 -1.10 -31.98 18.16
N ARG A 483 -2.24 -31.39 18.54
CA ARG A 483 -3.51 -32.13 18.70
C ARG A 483 -4.00 -32.73 17.39
N GLU A 484 -3.96 -31.96 16.30
CA GLU A 484 -4.36 -32.43 14.96
C GLU A 484 -3.48 -33.59 14.47
N LEU A 485 -2.21 -33.63 14.89
CA LEU A 485 -1.27 -34.71 14.59
C LEU A 485 -1.30 -35.87 15.61
N GLY A 486 -2.19 -35.84 16.60
CA GLY A 486 -2.31 -36.89 17.63
C GLY A 486 -1.12 -36.97 18.61
N LEU A 487 -0.29 -35.93 18.67
CA LEU A 487 0.87 -35.82 19.56
C LEU A 487 0.44 -35.20 20.90
N ASP A 488 -0.17 -35.99 21.77
CA ASP A 488 -0.38 -35.60 23.17
C ASP A 488 0.93 -35.61 23.95
N GLU A 489 1.01 -34.81 25.02
CA GLU A 489 2.24 -34.58 25.79
C GLU A 489 2.88 -35.86 26.38
N ASP A 490 2.13 -36.98 26.43
CA ASP A 490 2.51 -38.21 27.14
C ASP A 490 2.54 -39.52 26.31
N LYS A 491 2.48 -39.50 24.97
CA LYS A 491 2.55 -40.74 24.15
C LYS A 491 3.82 -40.86 23.30
N VAL A 492 4.25 -42.11 23.11
CA VAL A 492 5.51 -42.53 22.47
C VAL A 492 5.76 -41.80 21.15
N ARG A 493 6.95 -41.22 21.06
CA ARG A 493 7.42 -40.30 20.02
C ARG A 493 7.63 -41.02 18.69
N GLU A 494 6.68 -40.92 17.77
CA GLU A 494 7.01 -41.09 16.36
C GLU A 494 7.84 -39.89 15.89
N HIS A 495 9.15 -40.08 15.73
CA HIS A 495 10.10 -39.05 15.29
C HIS A 495 9.65 -38.31 14.02
N VAL A 496 8.88 -38.96 13.15
CA VAL A 496 8.40 -38.35 11.89
C VAL A 496 7.31 -37.32 12.15
N LEU A 497 6.31 -37.63 12.97
CA LEU A 497 5.21 -36.71 13.28
C LEU A 497 5.68 -35.51 14.10
N GLU A 498 6.63 -35.73 15.02
CA GLU A 498 7.26 -34.63 15.76
C GLU A 498 8.03 -33.69 14.83
N ASN A 499 8.76 -34.22 13.85
CA ASN A 499 9.45 -33.41 12.85
C ASN A 499 8.48 -32.62 11.97
N VAL A 500 7.32 -33.19 11.62
CA VAL A 500 6.26 -32.49 10.88
C VAL A 500 5.66 -31.36 11.71
N ALA A 501 5.34 -31.62 12.99
CA ALA A 501 4.84 -30.60 13.91
C ALA A 501 5.87 -29.46 14.13
N ALA A 502 7.16 -29.82 14.23
CA ALA A 502 8.27 -28.88 14.34
C ALA A 502 8.44 -28.03 13.07
N ASN A 503 8.27 -28.60 11.89
CA ASN A 503 8.34 -27.85 10.63
C ASN A 503 7.17 -26.89 10.42
N ILE A 504 5.96 -27.26 10.85
CA ILE A 504 4.75 -26.44 10.67
C ILE A 504 4.75 -25.26 11.66
N SER A 505 4.92 -25.56 12.94
CA SER A 505 4.70 -24.59 14.02
C SER A 505 5.84 -24.49 15.03
N GLY A 506 6.85 -25.36 14.94
CA GLY A 506 7.94 -25.43 15.90
C GLY A 506 8.69 -24.12 16.08
N ILE A 507 9.16 -23.92 17.30
CA ILE A 507 10.01 -22.80 17.70
C ILE A 507 11.23 -23.40 18.42
N THR A 508 12.43 -23.03 17.98
CA THR A 508 13.67 -23.43 18.64
C THR A 508 14.06 -22.40 19.70
N SER A 509 14.84 -22.82 20.70
CA SER A 509 15.35 -21.91 21.75
C SER A 509 16.12 -20.72 21.17
N GLN A 510 16.99 -20.96 20.19
CA GLN A 510 17.76 -19.90 19.53
C GLN A 510 16.86 -18.90 18.79
N GLN A 511 15.83 -19.38 18.07
CA GLN A 511 14.88 -18.50 17.39
C GLN A 511 14.12 -17.62 18.39
N LEU A 512 13.68 -18.20 19.52
CA LEU A 512 12.96 -17.46 20.54
C LEU A 512 13.86 -16.38 21.17
N GLN A 513 15.09 -16.72 21.52
CA GLN A 513 16.05 -15.78 22.09
C GLN A 513 16.34 -14.62 21.13
N VAL A 514 16.70 -14.93 19.88
CA VAL A 514 17.01 -13.89 18.88
C VAL A 514 15.79 -13.03 18.57
N PHE A 515 14.60 -13.62 18.51
CA PHE A 515 13.36 -12.87 18.30
C PHE A 515 13.12 -11.87 19.42
N LEU A 516 13.21 -12.30 20.68
CA LEU A 516 13.03 -11.44 21.84
C LEU A 516 14.08 -10.33 21.87
N GLU A 517 15.37 -10.65 21.72
CA GLU A 517 16.45 -9.66 21.69
C GLU A 517 16.28 -8.64 20.55
N THR A 518 15.88 -9.09 19.36
CA THR A 518 15.62 -8.21 18.22
C THR A 518 14.45 -7.28 18.47
N CYS A 519 13.35 -7.78 19.03
CA CYS A 519 12.18 -6.98 19.36
C CYS A 519 12.52 -5.88 20.37
N ILE A 520 13.27 -6.23 21.41
CA ILE A 520 13.69 -5.30 22.47
C ILE A 520 14.61 -4.21 21.90
N HIS A 521 15.67 -4.63 21.20
CA HIS A 521 16.61 -3.69 20.61
C HIS A 521 15.93 -2.72 19.64
N ARG A 522 15.05 -3.22 18.77
CA ARG A 522 14.30 -2.37 17.82
C ARG A 522 13.27 -1.47 18.50
N TYR A 523 12.74 -1.85 19.65
CA TYR A 523 11.83 -0.99 20.41
C TYR A 523 12.60 0.23 20.95
N HIS A 524 13.77 0.02 21.56
CA HIS A 524 14.59 1.12 22.07
C HIS A 524 15.10 2.07 20.98
N LEU A 525 15.44 1.55 19.80
CA LEU A 525 15.85 2.38 18.65
C LEU A 525 14.73 3.28 18.10
N LYS A 526 13.47 3.05 18.47
CA LYS A 526 12.31 3.82 17.98
C LYS A 526 11.87 4.91 18.92
N ARG A 527 12.56 5.07 20.05
CA ARG A 527 12.33 6.17 20.96
C ARG A 527 12.73 7.46 20.29
N LEU A 528 11.99 8.52 20.59
CA LEU A 528 12.27 9.81 20.03
C LEU A 528 13.61 10.33 20.55
N GLU A 529 14.47 10.78 19.63
CA GLU A 529 15.76 11.35 19.99
C GLU A 529 15.58 12.72 20.68
N ALA A 530 16.43 12.99 21.67
CA ALA A 530 16.46 14.29 22.33
C ALA A 530 16.99 15.38 21.38
N GLY A 531 16.42 16.57 21.44
CA GLY A 531 16.74 17.69 20.55
C GLY A 531 15.91 17.72 19.27
N ALA A 532 15.02 16.76 19.05
CA ALA A 532 14.13 16.75 17.90
C ALA A 532 13.14 17.93 17.97
N ALA A 533 13.02 18.69 16.87
CA ALA A 533 12.07 19.79 16.71
C ALA A 533 10.65 19.27 16.42
N ILE A 534 10.08 18.51 17.36
CA ILE A 534 8.85 17.74 17.15
C ILE A 534 7.61 18.60 16.90
N GLY A 535 7.60 19.84 17.42
CA GLY A 535 6.51 20.78 17.15
C GLY A 535 6.46 21.23 15.69
N ALA A 536 7.61 21.55 15.10
CA ALA A 536 7.71 21.91 13.69
C ALA A 536 7.31 20.74 12.78
N ILE A 537 7.76 19.53 13.12
CA ILE A 537 7.38 18.29 12.41
C ILE A 537 5.87 18.05 12.49
N GLY A 538 5.28 18.20 13.69
CA GLY A 538 3.84 18.06 13.90
C GLY A 538 3.03 19.10 13.13
N ALA A 539 3.48 20.36 13.14
CA ALA A 539 2.82 21.45 12.41
C ALA A 539 2.74 21.16 10.91
N GLN A 540 3.83 20.70 10.30
CA GLN A 540 3.85 20.33 8.88
C GLN A 540 3.03 19.08 8.61
N SER A 541 3.11 18.07 9.48
CA SER A 541 2.37 16.81 9.31
C SER A 541 0.85 16.99 9.29
N ILE A 542 0.35 17.98 10.03
CA ILE A 542 -1.07 18.38 10.06
C ILE A 542 -1.38 19.37 8.93
N GLY A 543 -0.47 20.31 8.68
CA GLY A 543 -0.64 21.40 7.72
C GLY A 543 -0.57 20.96 6.26
N GLU A 544 0.15 19.88 5.97
CA GLU A 544 0.26 19.31 4.63
C GLU A 544 -1.07 18.65 4.22
N PRO A 545 -1.73 19.15 3.16
CA PRO A 545 -2.96 18.54 2.67
C PRO A 545 -2.72 17.10 2.20
N GLY A 546 -3.73 16.25 2.38
CA GLY A 546 -3.77 14.87 1.87
C GLY A 546 -4.15 14.77 0.40
#